data_AF-A0A183Q471-F1
#
_entry.id   AF-A0A183Q471-F1
#
_cell.length_a   1.000
_cell.length_b   1.000
_cell.length_c   1.000
_cell.angle_alpha   90.00
_cell.angle_beta   90.00
_cell.angle_gamma   90.00
#
_symmetry.space_group_name_H-M   'P 1'
#
loop_
_entity.id
_entity.type
_entity.pdbx_description
1 polymer ?
#
loop_
_entity_poly.entity_id
_entity_poly.type
_entity_poly.pdbx_seq_one_letter_code
_entity_poly.pdbx_strand_id
1 'polypeptide(L)'
;MTKDVPTTTKSKSFSTSLTSSNNNGNLHIHNQHHQQPIESATALFHFIFYVIEKVRRFRLSKEGKAKSERNRQRAHDSHLKLMHSQRQEAAQNRRGERLRAAKERIMAEDDPEKARKLEVSL
;
A
#
# COMPACT_ATOMS: atom_id res chain seq x y z
N MET A 1 28.07 19.44 -8.11
CA MET A 1 27.10 18.76 -9.00
C MET A 1 26.29 17.77 -8.16
N THR A 2 25.17 18.25 -7.63
CA THR A 2 24.19 17.50 -6.86
C THR A 2 23.51 16.46 -7.75
N LYS A 3 23.60 15.17 -7.37
CA LYS A 3 22.80 14.11 -7.98
C LYS A 3 21.73 13.73 -6.98
N ASP A 4 20.53 14.23 -7.23
CA ASP A 4 19.32 13.85 -6.51
C ASP A 4 19.12 12.34 -6.59
N VAL A 5 18.88 11.71 -5.43
CA VAL A 5 18.50 10.31 -5.30
C VAL A 5 16.99 10.23 -5.51
N PRO A 6 16.48 9.53 -6.54
CA PRO A 6 15.03 9.38 -6.68
C PRO A 6 14.55 8.27 -5.73
N THR A 7 14.10 8.65 -4.53
CA THR A 7 13.23 7.80 -3.70
C THR A 7 11.86 7.71 -4.36
N THR A 8 11.67 6.73 -5.25
CA THR A 8 10.34 6.37 -5.76
C THR A 8 9.98 4.96 -5.33
N THR A 9 9.58 4.82 -4.07
CA THR A 9 8.76 3.68 -3.66
C THR A 9 7.43 3.80 -4.41
N LYS A 10 7.25 3.04 -5.49
CA LYS A 10 5.93 2.89 -6.13
C LYS A 10 5.01 2.16 -5.17
N SER A 11 4.37 2.92 -4.28
CA SER A 11 3.17 2.49 -3.59
C SER A 11 2.12 2.19 -4.66
N LYS A 12 1.72 0.93 -4.80
CA LYS A 12 0.46 0.60 -5.48
C LYS A 12 -0.66 1.08 -4.56
N SER A 13 -1.00 2.36 -4.69
CA SER A 13 -2.23 2.93 -4.16
C SER A 13 -3.39 2.08 -4.69
N PHE A 14 -4.18 1.50 -3.79
CA PHE A 14 -5.52 1.03 -4.14
C PHE A 14 -6.26 2.20 -4.78
N SER A 15 -6.60 2.07 -6.06
CA SER A 15 -7.48 3.03 -6.74
C SER A 15 -8.90 2.79 -6.25
N THR A 16 -9.26 3.36 -5.10
CA THR A 16 -10.63 3.80 -4.89
C THR A 16 -10.88 4.94 -5.84
N SER A 17 -11.53 4.66 -6.97
CA SER A 17 -12.09 5.70 -7.83
C SER A 17 -13.22 6.40 -7.07
N LEU A 18 -12.85 7.35 -6.21
CA LEU A 18 -13.73 8.41 -5.75
C LEU A 18 -13.71 9.49 -6.83
N THR A 19 -14.82 9.61 -7.55
CA THR A 19 -15.06 10.69 -8.51
C THR A 19 -14.98 12.02 -7.77
N SER A 20 -13.92 12.79 -8.00
CA SER A 20 -13.84 14.18 -7.53
C SER A 20 -14.67 15.04 -8.47
N SER A 21 -15.88 15.42 -8.03
CA SER A 21 -16.68 16.44 -8.72
C SER A 21 -16.31 17.82 -8.19
N ASN A 22 -16.03 18.74 -9.11
CA ASN A 22 -15.63 20.12 -8.88
C ASN A 22 -16.80 20.91 -8.25
N ASN A 23 -16.70 21.22 -6.96
CA ASN A 23 -17.70 22.02 -6.24
C ASN A 23 -17.51 23.52 -6.54
N ASN A 24 -18.11 23.99 -7.63
CA ASN A 24 -18.46 25.40 -7.80
C ASN A 24 -19.92 25.48 -8.25
N GLY A 25 -20.83 25.36 -7.28
CA GLY A 25 -22.26 25.41 -7.51
C GLY A 25 -23.01 25.36 -6.19
N ASN A 26 -23.11 26.52 -5.55
CA ASN A 26 -24.17 26.94 -4.63
C ASN A 26 -24.99 25.79 -3.98
N LEU A 27 -24.61 25.38 -2.77
CA LEU A 27 -25.35 24.40 -1.97
C LEU A 27 -26.64 25.04 -1.44
N HIS A 28 -27.68 25.06 -2.28
CA HIS A 28 -29.03 25.31 -1.81
C HIS A 28 -29.47 24.08 -1.02
N ILE A 29 -29.33 24.13 0.31
CA ILE A 29 -29.86 23.10 1.21
C ILE A 29 -31.38 23.23 1.20
N HIS A 30 -32.00 22.54 0.25
CA HIS A 30 -33.43 22.27 0.32
C HIS A 30 -33.61 21.18 1.37
N ASN A 31 -34.06 21.55 2.57
CA ASN A 31 -34.49 20.62 3.60
C ASN A 31 -35.78 19.95 3.14
N GLN A 32 -35.63 19.00 2.23
CA GLN A 32 -36.68 18.07 1.88
C GLN A 32 -36.58 16.92 2.86
N HIS A 33 -37.51 16.90 3.81
CA HIS A 33 -37.84 15.72 4.58
C HIS A 33 -38.40 14.66 3.61
N HIS A 34 -37.50 14.03 2.84
CA HIS A 34 -37.81 12.86 2.02
C HIS A 34 -38.08 11.71 2.98
N GLN A 35 -39.35 11.55 3.37
CA GLN A 35 -39.82 10.23 3.76
C GLN A 35 -39.65 9.34 2.53
N GLN A 36 -38.54 8.61 2.47
CA GLN A 36 -38.42 7.51 1.52
C GLN A 36 -39.65 6.63 1.75
N PRO A 37 -40.43 6.30 0.70
CA PRO A 37 -41.66 5.53 0.87
C PRO A 37 -41.33 4.26 1.66
N ILE A 38 -42.05 3.99 2.74
CA ILE A 38 -41.81 2.82 3.61
C ILE A 38 -41.82 1.51 2.78
N GLU A 39 -42.50 1.50 1.64
CA GLU A 39 -42.47 0.43 0.62
C GLU A 39 -41.09 0.14 0.01
N SER A 40 -40.23 1.15 -0.18
CA SER A 40 -38.87 0.92 -0.68
C SER A 40 -37.99 0.27 0.41
N ALA A 41 -38.21 0.64 1.67
CA ALA A 41 -37.54 0.05 2.81
C ALA A 41 -37.98 -1.41 3.02
N THR A 42 -39.28 -1.71 2.90
CA THR A 42 -39.77 -3.10 3.00
C THR A 42 -39.23 -3.98 1.88
N ALA A 43 -39.21 -3.53 0.63
CA ALA A 43 -38.60 -4.28 -0.47
C ALA A 43 -37.10 -4.55 -0.23
N LEU A 44 -36.38 -3.57 0.32
CA LEU A 44 -34.98 -3.72 0.70
C LEU A 44 -34.79 -4.77 1.81
N PHE A 45 -35.65 -4.78 2.83
CA PHE A 45 -35.59 -5.80 3.89
C PHE A 45 -35.87 -7.20 3.36
N HIS A 46 -36.86 -7.38 2.49
CA HIS A 46 -37.11 -8.67 1.84
C HIS A 46 -35.90 -9.15 1.05
N PHE A 47 -35.25 -8.24 0.31
CA PHE A 47 -34.04 -8.56 -0.42
C PHE A 47 -32.88 -8.95 0.51
N ILE A 48 -32.67 -8.20 1.59
CA ILE A 48 -31.64 -8.50 2.60
C ILE A 48 -31.86 -9.89 3.22
N PHE A 49 -33.09 -10.19 3.65
CA PHE A 49 -33.41 -11.51 4.22
C PHE A 49 -33.20 -12.63 3.20
N TYR A 50 -33.62 -12.43 1.95
CA TYR A 50 -33.37 -13.38 0.88
C TYR A 50 -31.86 -13.64 0.68
N VAL A 51 -31.04 -12.58 0.60
CA VAL A 51 -29.58 -12.72 0.43
C VAL A 51 -28.97 -13.47 1.62
N ILE A 52 -29.34 -13.14 2.86
CA ILE A 52 -28.85 -13.81 4.07
C ILE A 52 -29.17 -15.31 4.01
N GLU A 53 -30.42 -15.67 3.67
CA GLU A 53 -30.83 -17.06 3.56
C GLU A 53 -30.05 -17.83 2.48
N LYS A 54 -29.83 -17.20 1.33
CA LYS A 54 -29.07 -17.82 0.22
C LYS A 54 -27.60 -17.97 0.57
N VAL A 55 -26.96 -16.95 1.12
CA VAL A 55 -25.54 -16.98 1.52
C VAL A 55 -25.29 -18.05 2.58
N ARG A 56 -26.20 -18.21 3.55
CA ARG A 56 -26.06 -19.21 4.60
C ARG A 56 -26.08 -20.66 4.07
N ARG A 57 -26.76 -20.90 2.95
CA ARG A 57 -26.80 -22.22 2.29
C ARG A 57 -25.72 -22.38 1.22
N PHE A 58 -25.05 -21.30 0.82
CA PHE A 58 -24.06 -21.30 -0.24
C PHE A 58 -22.81 -22.08 0.20
N ARG A 59 -22.54 -23.21 -0.47
CA ARG A 59 -21.32 -24.00 -0.27
C ARG A 59 -20.51 -23.98 -1.54
N LEU A 60 -19.25 -23.57 -1.42
CA LEU A 60 -18.31 -23.64 -2.53
C LEU A 60 -18.09 -25.09 -2.97
N SER A 61 -18.00 -25.28 -4.29
CA SER A 61 -17.53 -26.53 -4.88
C SER A 61 -16.10 -26.85 -4.42
N LYS A 62 -15.69 -28.12 -4.55
CA LYS A 62 -14.33 -28.54 -4.22
C LYS A 62 -13.27 -27.71 -4.98
N GLU A 63 -13.51 -27.44 -6.25
CA GLU A 63 -12.67 -26.59 -7.09
C GLU A 63 -12.66 -25.13 -6.62
N GLY A 64 -13.84 -24.58 -6.28
CA GLY A 64 -13.97 -23.22 -5.76
C GLY A 64 -13.21 -23.02 -4.45
N LYS A 65 -13.26 -24.02 -3.55
CA LYS A 65 -12.46 -24.05 -2.32
C LYS A 65 -10.96 -24.09 -2.62
N ALA A 66 -10.51 -25.00 -3.49
CA ALA A 66 -9.11 -25.13 -3.86
C ALA A 66 -8.55 -23.85 -4.52
N LYS A 67 -9.34 -23.20 -5.38
CA LYS A 67 -8.97 -21.92 -6.00
C LYS A 67 -8.83 -20.80 -4.97
N SER A 68 -9.79 -20.71 -4.05
CA SER A 68 -9.77 -19.70 -2.97
C SER A 68 -8.58 -19.90 -2.04
N GLU A 69 -8.28 -21.15 -1.69
CA GLU A 69 -7.10 -21.53 -0.90
C GLU A 69 -5.80 -21.10 -1.59
N ARG A 70 -5.65 -21.49 -2.87
CA ARG A 70 -4.47 -21.13 -3.67
C ARG A 70 -4.31 -19.61 -3.80
N ASN A 71 -5.41 -18.88 -3.93
CA ASN A 71 -5.36 -17.42 -3.99
C ASN A 71 -4.91 -16.82 -2.66
N ARG A 72 -5.42 -17.33 -1.53
CA ARG A 72 -5.00 -16.90 -0.19
C ARG A 72 -3.51 -17.15 0.02
N GLN A 73 -3.02 -18.34 -0.34
CA GLN A 73 -1.60 -18.67 -0.23
C GLN A 73 -0.74 -17.76 -1.11
N ARG A 74 -1.14 -17.53 -2.38
CA ARG A 74 -0.42 -16.63 -3.29
C ARG A 74 -0.33 -15.19 -2.77
N ALA A 75 -1.42 -14.67 -2.19
CA ALA A 75 -1.44 -13.33 -1.61
C ALA A 75 -0.45 -13.23 -0.43
N HIS A 76 -0.46 -14.24 0.44
CA HIS A 76 0.45 -14.33 1.57
C HIS A 76 1.92 -14.42 1.12
N ASP A 77 2.23 -15.30 0.17
CA ASP A 77 3.60 -15.48 -0.34
C ASP A 77 4.11 -14.22 -1.04
N SER A 78 3.24 -13.52 -1.76
CA SER A 78 3.58 -12.25 -2.41
C SER A 78 3.90 -11.16 -1.38
N HIS A 79 3.12 -11.11 -0.29
CA HIS A 79 3.37 -10.20 0.81
C HIS A 79 4.72 -10.48 1.50
N LEU A 80 5.00 -11.76 1.80
CA LEU A 80 6.27 -12.17 2.41
C LEU A 80 7.48 -11.82 1.53
N LYS A 81 7.40 -12.12 0.23
CA LYS A 81 8.47 -11.79 -0.73
C LYS A 81 8.72 -10.28 -0.79
N LEU A 82 7.64 -9.49 -0.85
CA LEU A 82 7.74 -8.03 -0.84
C LEU A 82 8.42 -7.53 0.44
N MET A 83 8.00 -8.03 1.60
CA MET A 83 8.60 -7.67 2.90
C MET A 83 10.08 -8.03 3.00
N HIS A 84 10.46 -9.22 2.51
CA HIS A 84 11.87 -9.61 2.47
C HIS A 84 12.69 -8.70 1.56
N SER A 85 12.22 -8.44 0.35
CA SER A 85 12.89 -7.53 -0.59
C SER A 85 13.08 -6.14 0.03
N GLN A 86 12.02 -5.59 0.65
CA GLN A 86 12.08 -4.27 1.27
C GLN A 86 13.09 -4.23 2.43
N ARG A 87 13.15 -5.28 3.26
CA ARG A 87 14.13 -5.38 4.34
C ARG A 87 15.56 -5.49 3.83
N GLN A 88 15.77 -6.29 2.79
CA GLN A 88 17.09 -6.45 2.17
C GLN A 88 17.54 -5.14 1.53
N GLU A 89 16.66 -4.47 0.78
CA GLU A 89 16.91 -3.15 0.20
C GLU A 89 17.25 -2.12 1.28
N ALA A 90 16.48 -2.04 2.37
CA ALA A 90 16.76 -1.13 3.47
C ALA A 90 18.09 -1.45 4.20
N ALA A 91 18.46 -2.73 4.31
CA ALA A 91 19.76 -3.12 4.86
C ALA A 91 20.92 -2.73 3.93
N GLN A 92 20.77 -2.94 2.63
CA GLN A 92 21.76 -2.56 1.62
C GLN A 92 21.91 -1.04 1.52
N ASN A 93 20.81 -0.29 1.54
CA ASN A 93 20.84 1.17 1.53
C ASN A 93 21.60 1.72 2.74
N ARG A 94 21.33 1.19 3.95
CA ARG A 94 22.07 1.56 5.17
C ARG A 94 23.57 1.25 5.09
N ARG A 95 23.95 0.14 4.43
CA ARG A 95 25.37 -0.19 4.20
C ARG A 95 26.00 0.77 3.20
N GLY A 96 25.32 1.05 2.10
CA GLY A 96 25.75 2.01 1.08
C GLY A 96 25.94 3.42 1.63
N GLU A 97 24.99 3.90 2.45
CA GLU A 97 25.07 5.20 3.11
C GLU A 97 26.27 5.29 4.06
N ARG A 98 26.54 4.24 4.86
CA ARG A 98 27.73 4.20 5.75
C ARG A 98 29.02 4.28 4.95
N LEU A 99 29.13 3.52 3.86
CA LEU A 99 30.32 3.51 3.03
C LEU A 99 30.52 4.86 2.32
N ARG A 100 29.43 5.46 1.83
CA ARG A 100 29.46 6.78 1.18
C ARG A 100 29.88 7.87 2.17
N ALA A 101 29.30 7.88 3.37
CA ALA A 101 29.66 8.84 4.41
C ALA A 101 31.11 8.69 4.85
N ALA A 102 31.63 7.46 4.95
CA ALA A 102 33.02 7.25 5.31
C ALA A 102 33.98 7.69 4.20
N LYS A 103 33.64 7.43 2.94
CA LYS A 103 34.41 7.93 1.79
C LYS A 103 34.39 9.46 1.70
N GLU A 104 33.26 10.09 2.01
CA GLU A 104 33.14 11.54 2.07
C GLU A 104 34.01 12.14 3.19
N ARG A 105 34.07 11.48 4.36
CA ARG A 105 34.98 11.87 5.45
C ARG A 105 36.46 11.79 5.07
N ILE A 106 36.87 10.76 4.33
CA ILE A 106 38.25 10.64 3.83
C ILE A 106 38.56 11.73 2.81
N MET A 107 37.62 12.01 1.90
CA MET A 107 37.79 13.04 0.87
C MET A 107 37.81 14.46 1.43
N ALA A 108 37.17 14.68 2.59
CA ALA A 108 37.17 15.96 3.31
C ALA A 108 38.34 16.11 4.30
N GLU A 109 39.18 15.09 4.48
CA GLU A 109 40.33 15.17 5.37
C GLU A 109 41.53 15.78 4.63
N ASP A 110 42.04 16.91 5.15
CA ASP A 110 43.13 17.67 4.53
C ASP A 110 44.53 17.06 4.81
N ASP A 111 44.64 16.14 5.78
CA ASP A 111 45.88 15.49 6.19
C ASP A 111 46.05 14.11 5.51
N PRO A 112 47.06 13.93 4.62
CA PRO A 112 47.25 12.72 3.83
C PRO A 112 47.64 11.48 4.65
N GLU A 113 48.17 11.65 5.87
CA GLU A 113 48.46 10.52 6.74
C GLU A 113 47.21 10.04 7.48
N LYS A 114 46.34 10.97 7.91
CA LYS A 114 45.06 10.63 8.54
C LYS A 114 44.09 10.00 7.55
N ALA A 115 44.04 10.51 6.31
CA ALA A 115 43.25 9.91 5.24
C ALA A 115 43.61 8.43 5.00
N ARG A 116 44.91 8.09 4.92
CA ARG A 116 45.37 6.69 4.77
C ARG A 116 44.98 5.80 5.95
N LYS A 117 45.01 6.31 7.18
CA LYS A 117 44.58 5.55 8.37
C LYS A 117 43.06 5.28 8.37
N LEU A 118 42.28 6.24 7.88
CA LEU A 118 40.83 6.11 7.73
C LEU A 118 40.45 5.14 6.60
N GLU A 119 41.21 5.08 5.50
CA GLU A 119 41.04 4.09 4.42
C GLU A 119 41.27 2.65 4.90
N VAL A 120 42.28 2.41 5.74
CA VAL A 120 42.59 1.08 6.29
C VAL A 120 41.57 0.60 7.32
N SER A 121 40.79 1.52 7.90
CA SER A 121 39.82 1.23 8.97
C SER A 121 38.38 1.00 8.46
N LEU A 122 38.16 1.05 7.14
CA LEU A 122 36.87 0.84 6.48
C LEU A 122 36.68 -0.57 5.95
#